data_AF-A0A970WCP2-F1
#
_entry.id   AF-A0A970WCP2-F1
#
_cell.length_a   1.000
_cell.length_b   1.000
_cell.length_c   1.000
_cell.angle_alpha   90.00
_cell.angle_beta   90.00
_cell.angle_gamma   90.00
#
_symmetry.space_group_name_H-M   'P 1'
#
loop_
_entity.id
_entity.type
_entity.pdbx_description
1 polymer ?
#
loop_
_entity_poly.entity_id
_entity_poly.type
_entity_poly.pdbx_seq_one_letter_code
_entity_poly.pdbx_strand_id
1 'polypeptide(L)'
;MALAAGLNVCVGTEPKELEINVGRTILFENPLPRMQCGKNQCGTYNNWELAFPGVLTTRDPKLGNLLWNLRKVVWADRRLIFVDNRTIMCQLNWIRDHVHQMKGYCHWEYDLRSFLDFILDTQRADGMFYELVKQMDDRHWSFVNEDCRVFYPEDNQSLVRLEVEADVEYLMVEGCLRCWRVTGDDDWLAKALPKLEKAIDYVTADKKRWDSEHGLVKRAYTIDTWDFTYMPDAGQNRRIEPGKTPMAIMHGDNSGVWQAMTQLAWINDRFGNPTKAKEWRTRAAALKANMMKHLWNGKFFRHQLPVDGTKDFDAYENERLSMSDAYALNRGILSLEENRSIIEEYIARRATTKGFSEWFTIDPPYEPGFGAKESHAAGTYVNGALCPFTAGELARGAFENGYEEYGWDILSRIEKMVARDDGEIFFLYHPITGEPQGRGPSAWGAAAIISAIDEGLAGIQDLDMGYQVIRFAPRWPVTPYTELRYVTGYEAAHKTVDCRYVLTETGMRYHLRSPAHLVKAHILLPKGKACTAVLIDGSKTAFKTVRVADSVYVDVEVTPRGAVDFEILF
;
A
#
# COMPACT_ATOMS: atom_id res chain seq x y z
N MET A 1 0.68 -55.44 17.96
CA MET A 1 0.81 -54.71 19.23
C MET A 1 0.42 -53.28 18.98
N ALA A 2 -0.74 -52.90 19.49
CA ALA A 2 -1.25 -51.55 19.48
C ALA A 2 -0.51 -50.73 20.54
N LEU A 3 0.00 -49.56 20.17
CA LEU A 3 0.28 -48.49 21.11
C LEU A 3 -0.64 -47.34 20.71
N ALA A 4 -1.69 -47.20 21.52
CA ALA A 4 -2.71 -46.19 21.38
C ALA A 4 -2.10 -44.79 21.35
N ALA A 5 -2.58 -43.99 20.41
CA ALA A 5 -2.43 -42.55 20.39
C ALA A 5 -3.01 -41.98 21.69
N GLY A 6 -2.13 -41.63 22.62
CA GLY A 6 -2.48 -40.84 23.79
C GLY A 6 -2.90 -39.46 23.32
N LEU A 7 -4.18 -39.15 23.49
CA LEU A 7 -4.70 -37.79 23.47
C LEU A 7 -3.84 -36.91 24.38
N ASN A 8 -3.11 -35.96 23.80
CA ASN A 8 -2.69 -34.79 24.56
C ASN A 8 -3.91 -33.89 24.74
N VAL A 9 -4.69 -34.24 25.77
CA VAL A 9 -5.66 -33.35 26.40
C VAL A 9 -4.90 -32.10 26.84
N CYS A 10 -5.23 -30.94 26.26
CA CYS A 10 -4.69 -29.67 26.71
C CYS A 10 -5.03 -29.48 28.20
N VAL A 11 -4.03 -29.07 28.97
CA VAL A 11 -4.17 -28.70 30.39
C VAL A 11 -5.12 -27.48 30.48
N GLY A 12 -6.39 -27.79 30.72
CA GLY A 12 -7.27 -27.24 31.74
C GLY A 12 -7.05 -25.80 32.21
N THR A 13 -7.50 -24.83 31.44
CA THR A 13 -8.09 -23.59 32.01
C THR A 13 -9.44 -23.43 31.34
N GLU A 14 -10.51 -23.39 32.11
CA GLU A 14 -11.82 -23.09 31.52
C GLU A 14 -11.76 -21.68 30.90
N PRO A 15 -12.42 -21.40 29.76
CA PRO A 15 -12.44 -20.06 29.17
C PRO A 15 -12.78 -18.97 30.19
N LYS A 16 -13.67 -19.27 31.15
CA LYS A 16 -14.07 -18.34 32.23
C LYS A 16 -12.97 -18.01 33.23
N GLU A 17 -11.94 -18.86 33.34
CA GLU A 17 -10.81 -18.68 34.25
C GLU A 17 -9.70 -17.81 33.63
N LEU A 18 -9.77 -17.51 32.33
CA LEU A 18 -8.82 -16.61 31.69
C LEU A 18 -9.05 -15.17 32.18
N GLU A 19 -7.99 -14.51 32.67
CA GLU A 19 -8.07 -13.12 33.15
C GLU A 19 -8.66 -12.16 32.11
N ILE A 20 -8.32 -12.36 30.83
CA ILE A 20 -8.87 -11.58 29.71
C ILE A 20 -10.41 -11.69 29.61
N ASN A 21 -11.03 -12.71 30.19
CA ASN A 21 -12.48 -12.95 30.11
C ASN A 21 -13.26 -12.47 31.35
N VAL A 22 -12.58 -12.00 32.40
CA VAL A 22 -13.23 -11.54 33.64
C VAL A 22 -14.16 -10.35 33.36
N GLY A 23 -15.44 -10.49 33.73
CA GLY A 23 -16.44 -9.43 33.58
C GLY A 23 -16.86 -9.16 32.14
N ARG A 24 -16.72 -10.15 31.25
CA ARG A 24 -17.06 -10.05 29.82
C ARG A 24 -18.19 -11.01 29.48
N THR A 25 -19.01 -10.62 28.50
CA THR A 25 -20.16 -11.40 28.05
C THR A 25 -19.75 -12.40 26.97
N ILE A 26 -18.89 -11.97 26.05
CA ILE A 26 -18.32 -12.79 24.99
C ILE A 26 -16.90 -13.21 25.40
N LEU A 27 -16.68 -14.51 25.48
CA LEU A 27 -15.43 -15.08 25.99
C LEU A 27 -14.53 -15.53 24.85
N PHE A 28 -13.22 -15.28 24.98
CA PHE A 28 -12.23 -15.98 24.17
C PHE A 28 -12.17 -17.44 24.63
N GLU A 29 -12.30 -18.38 23.71
CA GLU A 29 -12.34 -19.81 24.04
C GLU A 29 -10.94 -20.41 24.09
N ASN A 30 -10.02 -19.88 23.29
CA ASN A 30 -8.73 -20.51 23.04
C ASN A 30 -7.56 -19.59 23.40
N PRO A 31 -6.66 -19.96 24.32
CA PRO A 31 -5.42 -19.22 24.51
C PRO A 31 -4.57 -19.28 23.21
N LEU A 32 -3.95 -18.16 22.83
CA LEU A 32 -3.04 -18.06 21.67
C LEU A 32 -1.74 -17.35 22.13
N PRO A 33 -0.55 -17.82 21.72
CA PRO A 33 -0.29 -18.81 20.66
C PRO A 33 -0.57 -20.26 21.04
N ARG A 34 -0.91 -21.08 20.03
CA ARG A 34 -1.04 -22.54 20.17
C ARG A 34 -0.82 -23.24 18.82
N MET A 35 -0.30 -24.46 18.84
CA MET A 35 -0.12 -25.26 17.62
C MET A 35 -1.39 -26.01 17.19
N GLN A 36 -2.21 -26.45 18.14
CA GLN A 36 -3.39 -27.29 17.89
C GLN A 36 -4.61 -26.75 18.61
N CYS A 37 -5.73 -26.61 17.90
CA CYS A 37 -7.03 -26.24 18.44
C CYS A 37 -8.02 -27.36 18.11
N GLY A 38 -8.36 -28.19 19.11
CA GLY A 38 -9.09 -29.44 18.87
C GLY A 38 -8.30 -30.36 17.92
N LYS A 39 -8.88 -30.69 16.77
CA LYS A 39 -8.24 -31.51 15.73
C LYS A 39 -7.45 -30.69 14.70
N ASN A 40 -7.56 -29.37 14.73
CA ASN A 40 -6.94 -28.50 13.74
C ASN A 40 -5.51 -28.17 14.12
N GLN A 41 -4.58 -28.33 13.19
CA GLN A 41 -3.27 -27.68 13.27
C GLN A 41 -3.47 -26.21 12.86
N CYS A 42 -3.27 -25.29 13.80
CA CYS A 42 -3.59 -23.87 13.64
C CYS A 42 -2.40 -22.93 13.83
N GLY A 43 -1.27 -23.44 14.34
CA GLY A 43 -0.02 -22.70 14.45
C GLY A 43 1.17 -23.58 14.13
N THR A 44 2.33 -22.95 13.94
CA THR A 44 3.58 -23.66 13.62
C THR A 44 4.42 -23.93 14.86
N TYR A 45 5.40 -24.84 14.74
CA TYR A 45 6.18 -25.31 15.89
C TYR A 45 6.94 -24.17 16.62
N ASN A 46 7.44 -23.18 15.88
CA ASN A 46 8.22 -22.07 16.42
C ASN A 46 7.53 -20.70 16.27
N ASN A 47 6.25 -20.65 15.92
CA ASN A 47 5.49 -19.40 15.70
C ASN A 47 6.15 -18.41 14.72
N TRP A 48 6.84 -18.88 13.67
CA TRP A 48 7.45 -18.00 12.64
C TRP A 48 6.43 -17.06 11.95
N GLU A 49 5.12 -17.36 12.03
CA GLU A 49 4.04 -16.51 11.55
C GLU A 49 3.84 -15.26 12.43
N LEU A 50 4.29 -15.29 13.69
CA LEU A 50 4.12 -14.23 14.67
C LEU A 50 5.32 -13.25 14.63
N ALA A 51 5.20 -12.24 13.78
CA ALA A 51 6.08 -11.06 13.72
C ALA A 51 5.21 -9.83 13.41
N PHE A 52 5.79 -8.65 13.13
CA PHE A 52 4.99 -7.51 12.64
C PHE A 52 4.93 -7.45 11.12
N PRO A 53 3.73 -7.35 10.52
CA PRO A 53 2.45 -7.81 11.06
C PRO A 53 2.35 -9.35 11.07
N GLY A 54 1.52 -9.92 11.92
CA GLY A 54 1.43 -11.37 12.14
C GLY A 54 0.07 -11.79 12.67
N VAL A 55 -0.33 -13.03 12.38
CA VAL A 55 -1.63 -13.56 12.79
C VAL A 55 -1.54 -15.03 13.19
N LEU A 56 -2.29 -15.36 14.25
CA LEU A 56 -2.52 -16.71 14.72
C LEU A 56 -4.02 -16.95 14.74
N THR A 57 -4.48 -18.05 14.17
CA THR A 57 -5.92 -18.39 14.13
C THR A 57 -6.18 -19.66 14.92
N THR A 58 -7.44 -19.99 15.17
CA THR A 58 -7.85 -21.29 15.74
C THR A 58 -8.20 -22.33 14.68
N ARG A 59 -8.17 -21.96 13.39
CA ARG A 59 -8.60 -22.80 12.27
C ARG A 59 -7.44 -23.44 11.52
N ASP A 60 -6.48 -22.64 11.05
CA ASP A 60 -5.33 -23.05 10.25
C ASP A 60 -4.23 -21.97 10.26
N PRO A 61 -2.97 -22.30 9.92
CA PRO A 61 -1.88 -21.32 9.93
C PRO A 61 -1.77 -20.53 8.61
N LYS A 62 -2.71 -20.65 7.67
CA LYS A 62 -2.48 -20.21 6.27
C LYS A 62 -2.24 -18.72 6.13
N LEU A 63 -3.08 -17.89 6.75
CA LEU A 63 -2.91 -16.44 6.70
C LEU A 63 -1.60 -15.99 7.38
N GLY A 64 -1.22 -16.67 8.48
CA GLY A 64 0.06 -16.45 9.15
C GLY A 64 1.27 -16.84 8.29
N ASN A 65 1.19 -17.98 7.61
CA ASN A 65 2.21 -18.45 6.66
C ASN A 65 2.34 -17.50 5.45
N LEU A 66 1.22 -16.95 4.96
CA LEU A 66 1.24 -15.94 3.90
C LEU A 66 2.03 -14.71 4.36
N LEU A 67 1.71 -14.13 5.52
CA LEU A 67 2.44 -12.97 6.07
C LEU A 67 3.93 -13.27 6.26
N TRP A 68 4.27 -14.47 6.75
CA TRP A 68 5.66 -14.91 6.84
C TRP A 68 6.37 -14.93 5.49
N ASN A 69 5.74 -15.50 4.46
CA ASN A 69 6.31 -15.56 3.12
C ASN A 69 6.52 -14.17 2.52
N LEU A 70 5.52 -13.28 2.64
CA LEU A 70 5.63 -11.91 2.14
C LEU A 70 6.76 -11.14 2.84
N ARG A 71 6.93 -11.30 4.16
CA ARG A 71 8.05 -10.71 4.90
C ARG A 71 9.40 -11.14 4.36
N LYS A 72 9.60 -12.44 4.06
CA LYS A 72 10.86 -12.93 3.47
C LYS A 72 11.20 -12.20 2.18
N VAL A 73 10.19 -12.03 1.30
CA VAL A 73 10.36 -11.38 0.01
C VAL A 73 10.73 -9.91 0.17
N VAL A 74 10.08 -9.18 1.10
CA VAL A 74 10.44 -7.78 1.39
C VAL A 74 11.81 -7.67 2.06
N TRP A 75 12.17 -8.59 2.96
CA TRP A 75 13.49 -8.60 3.60
C TRP A 75 14.60 -8.77 2.55
N ALA A 76 14.40 -9.66 1.58
CA ALA A 76 15.40 -9.97 0.56
C ALA A 76 15.83 -8.75 -0.30
N ASP A 77 15.06 -7.67 -0.33
CA ASP A 77 15.37 -6.45 -1.09
C ASP A 77 16.20 -5.40 -0.33
N ARG A 78 16.48 -5.64 0.96
CA ARG A 78 17.27 -4.74 1.79
C ARG A 78 18.72 -4.64 1.28
N ARG A 79 19.24 -3.43 1.13
CA ARG A 79 20.62 -3.14 0.70
C ARG A 79 21.28 -2.12 1.61
N LEU A 80 22.61 -2.14 1.61
CA LEU A 80 23.44 -1.04 2.10
C LEU A 80 24.14 -0.40 0.91
N ILE A 81 24.13 0.92 0.84
CA ILE A 81 24.89 1.74 -0.10
C ILE A 81 25.95 2.51 0.68
N PHE A 82 27.16 2.57 0.13
CA PHE A 82 28.25 3.41 0.64
C PHE A 82 28.48 4.51 -0.38
N VAL A 83 28.18 5.75 0.01
CA VAL A 83 28.31 6.92 -0.88
C VAL A 83 28.49 8.19 -0.04
N ASP A 84 29.39 9.07 -0.45
CA ASP A 84 29.63 10.37 0.18
C ASP A 84 29.96 10.27 1.68
N ASN A 85 30.79 9.29 2.05
CA ASN A 85 31.12 8.95 3.45
C ASN A 85 29.90 8.54 4.32
N ARG A 86 28.77 8.18 3.70
CA ARG A 86 27.56 7.70 4.39
C ARG A 86 27.43 6.19 4.20
N THR A 87 26.86 5.52 5.21
CA THR A 87 26.28 4.18 5.06
C THR A 87 24.77 4.34 5.06
N ILE A 88 24.13 3.94 3.98
CA ILE A 88 22.71 4.19 3.72
C ILE A 88 21.98 2.85 3.59
N MET A 89 20.89 2.69 4.32
CA MET A 89 19.95 1.58 4.15
C MET A 89 18.90 1.96 3.11
N CYS A 90 18.70 1.10 2.11
CA CYS A 90 17.59 1.23 1.20
C CYS A 90 16.95 -0.13 0.89
N GLN A 91 15.68 -0.11 0.49
CA GLN A 91 14.93 -1.26 0.00
C GLN A 91 14.86 -1.13 -1.52
N LEU A 92 15.89 -1.71 -2.15
CA LEU A 92 16.41 -1.29 -3.45
C LEU A 92 16.85 0.19 -3.52
N ASN A 93 17.76 0.46 -4.43
CA ASN A 93 18.45 1.73 -4.60
C ASN A 93 17.72 2.67 -5.58
N TRP A 94 16.38 2.70 -5.50
CA TRP A 94 15.47 3.52 -6.29
C TRP A 94 14.32 4.02 -5.39
N ILE A 95 14.04 5.32 -5.39
CA ILE A 95 13.04 5.92 -4.49
C ILE A 95 11.64 5.31 -4.63
N ARG A 96 11.18 5.03 -5.86
CA ARG A 96 9.90 4.36 -6.10
C ARG A 96 9.81 3.02 -5.38
N ASP A 97 10.81 2.16 -5.58
CA ASP A 97 10.84 0.84 -4.98
C ASP A 97 10.93 0.96 -3.45
N HIS A 98 11.81 1.83 -2.94
CA HIS A 98 11.99 2.07 -1.52
C HIS A 98 10.69 2.52 -0.83
N VAL A 99 9.97 3.49 -1.40
CA VAL A 99 8.76 4.04 -0.79
C VAL A 99 7.58 3.08 -0.88
N HIS A 100 7.40 2.40 -2.01
CA HIS A 100 6.33 1.42 -2.13
C HIS A 100 6.55 0.17 -1.27
N GLN A 101 7.80 -0.29 -1.15
CA GLN A 101 8.14 -1.38 -0.22
C GLN A 101 8.01 -0.96 1.24
N MET A 102 8.05 0.35 1.55
CA MET A 102 7.91 0.88 2.92
C MET A 102 6.56 0.53 3.55
N LYS A 103 5.54 0.20 2.75
CA LYS A 103 4.26 -0.36 3.22
C LYS A 103 4.43 -1.68 4.00
N GLY A 104 5.52 -2.40 3.76
CA GLY A 104 5.87 -3.63 4.49
C GLY A 104 6.99 -3.38 5.50
N TYR A 105 8.17 -2.92 5.05
CA TYR A 105 9.34 -2.93 5.94
C TYR A 105 9.31 -1.89 7.06
N CYS A 106 8.39 -0.92 7.04
CA CYS A 106 8.22 0.03 8.15
C CYS A 106 7.99 -0.66 9.51
N HIS A 107 7.50 -1.89 9.48
CA HIS A 107 7.20 -2.68 10.68
C HIS A 107 8.46 -3.21 11.39
N TRP A 108 9.55 -3.50 10.68
CA TRP A 108 10.74 -4.18 11.22
C TRP A 108 12.09 -3.53 10.92
N GLU A 109 12.15 -2.55 10.02
CA GLU A 109 13.41 -1.86 9.70
C GLU A 109 13.73 -0.76 10.71
N TYR A 110 15.02 -0.65 11.06
CA TYR A 110 15.51 0.29 12.07
C TYR A 110 16.04 1.59 11.45
N ASP A 111 16.58 1.54 10.23
CA ASP A 111 17.08 2.72 9.53
C ASP A 111 16.11 3.18 8.43
N LEU A 112 15.01 3.82 8.81
CA LEU A 112 14.00 4.31 7.84
C LEU A 112 14.36 5.64 7.18
N ARG A 113 15.49 6.26 7.55
CA ARG A 113 15.78 7.67 7.22
C ARG A 113 16.93 7.86 6.26
N SER A 114 18.01 7.08 6.37
CA SER A 114 19.27 7.42 5.73
C SER A 114 19.17 7.62 4.22
N PHE A 115 18.33 6.84 3.53
CA PHE A 115 18.11 7.03 2.09
C PHE A 115 17.28 8.26 1.77
N LEU A 116 16.21 8.52 2.53
CA LEU A 116 15.40 9.74 2.38
C LEU A 116 16.25 10.99 2.67
N ASP A 117 17.07 10.97 3.72
CA ASP A 117 17.98 12.05 4.08
C ASP A 117 18.97 12.35 2.96
N PHE A 118 19.56 11.30 2.36
CA PHE A 118 20.47 11.47 1.24
C PHE A 118 19.80 12.12 0.02
N ILE A 119 18.57 11.71 -0.32
CA ILE A 119 17.83 12.32 -1.42
C ILE A 119 17.38 13.74 -1.09
N LEU A 120 16.96 14.00 0.15
CA LEU A 120 16.65 15.35 0.63
C LEU A 120 17.88 16.26 0.52
N ASP A 121 19.05 15.80 0.94
CA ASP A 121 20.30 16.57 0.94
C ASP A 121 20.82 16.89 -0.45
N THR A 122 20.50 16.04 -1.43
CA THR A 122 20.92 16.19 -2.82
C THR A 122 19.85 16.85 -3.70
N GLN A 123 18.76 17.37 -3.12
CA GLN A 123 17.74 18.10 -3.86
C GLN A 123 18.35 19.27 -4.63
N ARG A 124 17.97 19.41 -5.90
CA ARG A 124 18.40 20.53 -6.73
C ARG A 124 17.80 21.86 -6.26
N ALA A 125 18.44 22.94 -6.70
CA ALA A 125 18.01 24.30 -6.40
C ALA A 125 16.61 24.65 -6.94
N ASP A 126 16.11 23.94 -7.95
CA ASP A 126 14.75 24.12 -8.51
C ASP A 126 13.67 23.30 -7.78
N GLY A 127 14.05 22.35 -6.92
CA GLY A 127 13.12 21.47 -6.18
C GLY A 127 13.08 20.03 -6.69
N MET A 128 13.73 19.72 -7.82
CA MET A 128 13.80 18.36 -8.35
C MET A 128 14.62 17.45 -7.41
N PHE A 129 14.13 16.22 -7.21
CA PHE A 129 14.89 15.16 -6.56
C PHE A 129 15.57 14.23 -7.57
N TYR A 130 16.73 13.71 -7.19
CA TYR A 130 17.28 12.50 -7.78
C TYR A 130 16.58 11.27 -7.17
N GLU A 131 16.73 10.10 -7.78
CA GLU A 131 15.91 8.94 -7.40
C GLU A 131 16.66 7.60 -7.37
N LEU A 132 17.71 7.42 -8.17
CA LEU A 132 18.51 6.19 -8.18
C LEU A 132 19.92 6.44 -7.67
N VAL A 133 20.45 5.51 -6.89
CA VAL A 133 21.88 5.42 -6.62
C VAL A 133 22.43 4.14 -7.25
N LYS A 134 23.25 4.24 -8.28
CA LYS A 134 23.78 3.08 -9.04
C LYS A 134 25.28 3.16 -9.16
N GLN A 135 25.93 2.01 -9.29
CA GLN A 135 27.36 1.94 -9.56
C GLN A 135 27.70 2.67 -10.88
N MET A 136 28.90 3.25 -11.00
CA MET A 136 29.27 3.98 -12.23
C MET A 136 29.50 3.07 -13.45
N ASP A 137 29.62 1.76 -13.25
CA ASP A 137 29.63 0.77 -14.34
C ASP A 137 28.21 0.29 -14.74
N ASP A 138 27.18 0.74 -14.04
CA ASP A 138 25.80 0.68 -14.51
C ASP A 138 25.52 1.83 -15.49
N ARG A 139 24.60 1.59 -16.44
CA ARG A 139 24.36 2.46 -17.58
C ARG A 139 23.39 3.63 -17.35
N HIS A 140 22.63 3.66 -16.25
CA HIS A 140 21.51 4.61 -16.09
C HIS A 140 21.96 6.08 -16.14
N TRP A 141 23.15 6.41 -15.60
CA TRP A 141 23.70 7.78 -15.66
C TRP A 141 24.00 8.24 -17.09
N SER A 142 24.20 7.31 -18.03
CA SER A 142 24.48 7.62 -19.44
C SER A 142 23.20 7.96 -20.22
N PHE A 143 22.03 7.60 -19.69
CA PHE A 143 20.73 7.76 -20.36
C PHE A 143 20.10 9.13 -20.15
N VAL A 144 20.69 9.96 -19.30
CA VAL A 144 20.12 11.22 -18.80
C VAL A 144 20.98 12.42 -19.17
N ASN A 145 20.45 13.63 -18.94
CA ASN A 145 21.21 14.87 -19.08
C ASN A 145 22.21 15.06 -17.93
N GLU A 146 23.22 15.91 -18.12
CA GLU A 146 24.28 16.15 -17.11
C GLU A 146 23.73 16.68 -15.79
N ASP A 147 22.69 17.51 -15.84
CA ASP A 147 22.02 18.06 -14.66
C ASP A 147 21.14 17.02 -13.93
N CYS A 148 20.91 15.87 -14.55
CA CYS A 148 20.15 14.74 -14.02
C CYS A 148 21.07 13.62 -13.47
N ARG A 149 22.37 13.89 -13.31
CA ARG A 149 23.30 12.96 -12.65
C ARG A 149 24.33 13.67 -11.76
N VAL A 150 24.78 12.98 -10.73
CA VAL A 150 25.93 13.34 -9.89
C VAL A 150 26.83 12.12 -9.77
N PHE A 151 28.15 12.31 -9.85
CA PHE A 151 29.13 11.22 -9.70
C PHE A 151 29.81 11.29 -8.34
N TYR A 152 30.04 10.12 -7.75
CA TYR A 152 30.85 9.90 -6.55
C TYR A 152 31.97 8.91 -6.91
N PRO A 153 33.06 9.38 -7.54
CA PRO A 153 34.07 8.49 -8.11
C PRO A 153 34.78 7.61 -7.08
N GLU A 154 35.05 8.15 -5.89
CA GLU A 154 35.73 7.42 -4.81
C GLU A 154 34.91 6.22 -4.31
N ASP A 155 33.58 6.30 -4.40
CA ASP A 155 32.65 5.22 -4.01
C ASP A 155 32.21 4.35 -5.20
N ASN A 156 32.66 4.68 -6.41
CA ASN A 156 32.17 4.12 -7.67
C ASN A 156 30.64 4.20 -7.80
N GLN A 157 30.02 5.29 -7.34
CA GLN A 157 28.57 5.51 -7.37
C GLN A 157 28.16 6.69 -8.26
N SER A 158 26.91 6.65 -8.71
CA SER A 158 26.21 7.71 -9.43
C SER A 158 24.83 7.90 -8.83
N LEU A 159 24.40 9.14 -8.72
CA LEU A 159 23.04 9.52 -8.33
C LEU A 159 22.33 10.05 -9.57
N VAL A 160 21.15 9.53 -9.88
CA VAL A 160 20.49 9.70 -11.19
C VAL A 160 19.02 10.09 -11.03
N ARG A 161 18.53 10.94 -11.94
CA ARG A 161 17.11 11.25 -12.17
C ARG A 161 16.73 10.82 -13.59
N LEU A 162 15.67 10.04 -13.74
CA LEU A 162 15.10 9.73 -15.06
C LEU A 162 14.03 10.79 -15.37
N GLU A 163 14.31 11.67 -16.34
CA GLU A 163 13.39 12.76 -16.67
C GLU A 163 12.03 12.25 -17.17
N VAL A 164 11.99 11.07 -17.77
CA VAL A 164 10.76 10.45 -18.26
C VAL A 164 9.76 10.12 -17.14
N GLU A 165 10.20 9.99 -15.89
CA GLU A 165 9.38 9.65 -14.72
C GLU A 165 8.95 10.89 -13.93
N ALA A 166 7.73 10.94 -13.41
CA ALA A 166 7.16 12.10 -12.70
C ALA A 166 6.59 11.76 -11.31
N ASP A 167 6.99 10.63 -10.74
CA ASP A 167 6.45 10.11 -9.48
C ASP A 167 7.32 10.39 -8.25
N VAL A 168 8.60 10.72 -8.44
CA VAL A 168 9.58 10.90 -7.37
C VAL A 168 9.18 11.98 -6.37
N GLU A 169 8.71 13.15 -6.82
CA GLU A 169 8.44 14.27 -5.92
C GLU A 169 7.30 13.96 -4.94
N TYR A 170 6.23 13.29 -5.39
CA TYR A 170 5.15 12.90 -4.48
C TYR A 170 5.55 11.71 -3.60
N LEU A 171 6.35 10.77 -4.11
CA LEU A 171 6.86 9.64 -3.35
C LEU A 171 7.77 10.08 -2.20
N MET A 172 8.55 11.16 -2.38
CA MET A 172 9.33 11.73 -1.28
C MET A 172 8.45 12.26 -0.15
N VAL A 173 7.29 12.87 -0.46
CA VAL A 173 6.32 13.28 0.57
C VAL A 173 5.71 12.06 1.27
N GLU A 174 5.29 11.04 0.52
CA GLU A 174 4.72 9.81 1.07
C GLU A 174 5.73 9.08 1.98
N GLY A 175 6.96 8.90 1.50
CA GLY A 175 8.04 8.22 2.20
C GLY A 175 8.43 8.96 3.48
N CYS A 176 8.58 10.29 3.42
CA CYS A 176 8.92 11.07 4.61
C CYS A 176 7.80 11.05 5.66
N LEU A 177 6.54 11.18 5.24
CA LEU A 177 5.42 11.08 6.18
C LEU A 177 5.33 9.69 6.81
N ARG A 178 5.49 8.60 6.03
CA ARG A 178 5.47 7.23 6.57
C ARG A 178 6.63 6.97 7.55
N CYS A 179 7.84 7.46 7.23
CA CYS A 179 8.97 7.41 8.16
C CYS A 179 8.70 8.19 9.46
N TRP A 180 8.07 9.36 9.34
CA TRP A 180 7.65 10.13 10.51
C TRP A 180 6.60 9.39 11.35
N ARG A 181 5.60 8.73 10.74
CA ARG A 181 4.61 7.94 11.50
C ARG A 181 5.27 6.86 12.36
N VAL A 182 6.32 6.22 11.83
CA VAL A 182 7.08 5.24 12.60
C VAL A 182 7.88 5.90 13.73
N THR A 183 8.68 6.90 13.37
CA THR A 183 9.72 7.42 14.27
C THR A 183 9.24 8.51 15.23
N GLY A 184 8.17 9.23 14.88
CA GLY A 184 7.61 10.31 15.68
C GLY A 184 8.48 11.57 15.77
N ASP A 185 9.42 11.75 14.86
CA ASP A 185 10.41 12.81 14.94
C ASP A 185 9.97 14.08 14.21
N ASP A 186 9.28 14.92 14.97
CA ASP A 186 8.79 16.21 14.52
C ASP A 186 9.92 17.15 14.05
N ASP A 187 11.08 17.14 14.72
CA ASP A 187 12.21 18.00 14.37
C ASP A 187 12.78 17.63 12.99
N TRP A 188 12.89 16.34 12.71
CA TRP A 188 13.32 15.83 11.41
C TRP A 188 12.31 16.18 10.31
N LEU A 189 11.02 15.90 10.52
CA LEU A 189 10.00 16.20 9.52
C LEU A 189 9.87 17.70 9.27
N ALA A 190 10.00 18.55 10.30
CA ALA A 190 10.00 20.00 10.16
C ALA A 190 11.18 20.50 9.32
N LYS A 191 12.36 19.88 9.44
CA LYS A 191 13.54 20.19 8.60
C LYS A 191 13.35 19.72 7.15
N ALA A 192 12.67 18.59 6.94
CA ALA A 192 12.37 18.06 5.61
C ALA A 192 11.28 18.88 4.88
N LEU A 193 10.29 19.41 5.62
CA LEU A 193 9.09 20.04 5.07
C LEU A 193 9.37 21.09 3.97
N PRO A 194 10.29 22.06 4.12
CA PRO A 194 10.55 23.03 3.06
C PRO A 194 11.02 22.39 1.73
N LYS A 195 11.80 21.31 1.80
CA LYS A 195 12.27 20.57 0.62
C LYS A 195 11.11 19.81 -0.03
N LEU A 196 10.23 19.21 0.76
CA LEU A 196 9.03 18.52 0.30
C LEU A 196 8.03 19.47 -0.38
N GLU A 197 7.78 20.64 0.22
CA GLU A 197 6.94 21.68 -0.38
C GLU A 197 7.50 22.15 -1.71
N LYS A 198 8.81 22.42 -1.74
CA LYS A 198 9.52 22.85 -2.95
C LYS A 198 9.46 21.81 -4.08
N ALA A 199 9.45 20.52 -3.75
CA ALA A 199 9.33 19.46 -4.73
C ALA A 199 7.95 19.47 -5.42
N ILE A 200 6.87 19.70 -4.66
CA ILE A 200 5.53 19.83 -5.23
C ILE A 200 5.38 21.15 -5.99
N ASP A 201 6.03 22.22 -5.55
CA ASP A 201 6.09 23.47 -6.32
C ASP A 201 6.83 23.29 -7.65
N TYR A 202 7.94 22.55 -7.68
CA TYR A 202 8.66 22.20 -8.90
C TYR A 202 7.77 21.45 -9.90
N VAL A 203 7.19 20.32 -9.49
CA VAL A 203 6.43 19.45 -10.42
C VAL A 203 5.15 20.14 -10.94
N THR A 204 4.65 21.16 -10.24
CA THR A 204 3.45 21.92 -10.63
C THR A 204 3.74 23.29 -11.25
N ALA A 205 4.99 23.57 -11.62
CA ALA A 205 5.37 24.83 -12.28
C ALA A 205 6.41 24.65 -13.40
N ASP A 206 7.23 23.61 -13.36
CA ASP A 206 8.27 23.38 -14.36
C ASP A 206 7.67 23.07 -15.74
N LYS A 207 8.24 23.66 -16.80
CA LYS A 207 7.70 23.53 -18.17
C LYS A 207 7.74 22.10 -18.73
N LYS A 208 8.65 21.25 -18.25
CA LYS A 208 8.71 19.83 -18.62
C LYS A 208 7.70 18.99 -17.85
N ARG A 209 7.25 19.46 -16.68
CA ARG A 209 6.41 18.71 -15.73
C ARG A 209 4.98 19.19 -15.63
N TRP A 210 4.69 20.44 -15.98
CA TRP A 210 3.39 21.04 -15.79
C TRP A 210 2.75 21.43 -17.12
N ASP A 211 1.53 20.96 -17.32
CA ASP A 211 0.68 21.41 -18.40
C ASP A 211 -0.27 22.51 -17.88
N SER A 212 -0.01 23.76 -18.26
CA SER A 212 -0.80 24.90 -17.79
C SER A 212 -2.18 24.99 -18.40
N GLU A 213 -2.41 24.37 -19.57
CA GLU A 213 -3.71 24.37 -20.23
C GLU A 213 -4.70 23.48 -19.47
N HIS A 214 -4.25 22.31 -19.03
CA HIS A 214 -5.05 21.35 -18.27
C HIS A 214 -4.93 21.57 -16.76
N GLY A 215 -3.88 22.25 -16.30
CA GLY A 215 -3.56 22.40 -14.89
C GLY A 215 -3.27 21.05 -14.23
N LEU A 216 -2.44 20.23 -14.89
CA LEU A 216 -2.08 18.87 -14.48
C LEU A 216 -0.60 18.60 -14.75
N VAL A 217 -0.03 17.66 -14.00
CA VAL A 217 1.33 17.16 -14.20
C VAL A 217 1.39 16.30 -15.46
N LYS A 218 2.44 16.49 -16.27
CA LYS A 218 2.77 15.72 -17.46
C LYS A 218 4.14 15.05 -17.33
N ARG A 219 4.32 13.98 -18.09
CA ARG A 219 5.54 13.19 -18.20
C ARG A 219 5.73 12.69 -19.63
N ALA A 220 6.82 11.97 -19.88
CA ALA A 220 6.93 11.23 -21.14
C ALA A 220 5.84 10.15 -21.22
N TYR A 221 5.33 9.89 -22.41
CA TYR A 221 4.31 8.87 -22.67
C TYR A 221 4.94 7.49 -22.46
N THR A 222 4.67 6.91 -21.30
CA THR A 222 5.15 5.60 -20.85
C THR A 222 3.96 4.70 -20.51
N ILE A 223 4.21 3.41 -20.33
CA ILE A 223 3.21 2.59 -19.61
C ILE A 223 3.31 3.01 -18.15
N ASP A 224 2.22 3.53 -17.59
CA ASP A 224 2.05 3.95 -16.20
C ASP A 224 3.33 4.63 -15.67
N THR A 225 3.82 4.24 -14.49
CA THR A 225 5.00 4.85 -13.88
C THR A 225 6.34 4.51 -14.58
N TRP A 226 6.40 3.50 -15.45
CA TRP A 226 7.67 2.94 -15.94
C TRP A 226 8.56 3.87 -16.76
N ASP A 227 9.85 3.57 -16.79
CA ASP A 227 10.91 4.48 -17.24
C ASP A 227 11.15 4.46 -18.76
N PHE A 228 10.23 3.99 -19.60
CA PHE A 228 10.49 3.91 -21.04
C PHE A 228 9.28 4.30 -21.89
N THR A 229 9.55 4.98 -22.99
CA THR A 229 8.55 5.32 -24.02
C THR A 229 8.50 4.24 -25.10
N TYR A 230 7.65 4.43 -26.10
CA TYR A 230 7.60 3.58 -27.30
C TYR A 230 8.63 3.96 -28.39
N MET A 231 9.53 4.91 -28.12
CA MET A 231 10.49 5.39 -29.14
C MET A 231 11.61 4.35 -29.42
N PRO A 232 12.20 4.34 -30.63
CA PRO A 232 13.24 3.36 -30.98
C PRO A 232 14.49 3.37 -30.08
N ASP A 233 14.77 4.50 -29.43
CA ASP A 233 15.90 4.72 -28.52
C ASP A 233 15.52 4.55 -27.03
N ALA A 234 14.28 4.15 -26.72
CA ALA A 234 13.78 3.97 -25.36
C ALA A 234 14.49 2.88 -24.56
N GLY A 235 15.44 2.15 -25.13
CA GLY A 235 16.34 1.25 -24.39
C GLY A 235 17.57 1.95 -23.77
N GLN A 236 17.86 3.19 -24.18
CA GLN A 236 19.08 3.93 -23.83
C GLN A 236 18.86 5.44 -23.62
N ASN A 237 17.63 5.92 -23.77
CA ASN A 237 17.27 7.33 -23.59
C ASN A 237 16.20 7.48 -22.52
N ARG A 238 16.48 8.31 -21.51
CA ARG A 238 15.59 8.67 -20.39
C ARG A 238 15.42 10.18 -20.26
N ARG A 239 15.75 10.92 -21.33
CA ARG A 239 15.67 12.38 -21.41
C ARG A 239 14.28 12.81 -21.88
N ILE A 240 13.88 14.02 -21.48
CA ILE A 240 12.81 14.75 -22.17
C ILE A 240 13.46 15.70 -23.17
N GLU A 241 13.38 15.35 -24.45
CA GLU A 241 13.84 16.16 -25.58
C GLU A 241 12.66 16.96 -26.15
N PRO A 242 12.67 18.30 -26.02
CA PRO A 242 11.56 19.14 -26.50
C PRO A 242 11.23 18.89 -27.97
N GLY A 243 9.95 18.66 -28.25
CA GLY A 243 9.42 18.41 -29.59
C GLY A 243 9.75 17.03 -30.18
N LYS A 244 10.42 16.15 -29.43
CA LYS A 244 10.76 14.79 -29.87
C LYS A 244 10.21 13.72 -28.94
N THR A 245 10.37 13.89 -27.62
CA THR A 245 9.85 12.95 -26.64
C THR A 245 8.32 13.01 -26.65
N PRO A 246 7.61 11.88 -26.83
CA PRO A 246 6.16 11.87 -26.68
C PRO A 246 5.79 12.16 -25.22
N MET A 247 4.81 13.03 -25.00
CA MET A 247 4.39 13.50 -23.68
C MET A 247 2.91 13.20 -23.42
N ALA A 248 2.58 12.93 -22.16
CA ALA A 248 1.21 12.68 -21.72
C ALA A 248 1.00 13.13 -20.26
N ILE A 249 -0.26 13.42 -19.93
CA ILE A 249 -0.75 13.56 -18.57
C ILE A 249 -1.25 12.18 -18.12
N MET A 250 -0.53 11.55 -17.20
CA MET A 250 -0.86 10.23 -16.65
C MET A 250 -1.54 10.41 -15.28
N HIS A 251 -2.64 9.69 -15.03
CA HIS A 251 -3.49 9.95 -13.85
C HIS A 251 -2.85 9.48 -12.54
N GLY A 252 -2.01 8.45 -12.58
CA GLY A 252 -1.23 7.94 -11.45
C GLY A 252 -0.26 8.97 -10.86
N ASP A 253 0.40 9.80 -11.69
CA ASP A 253 1.24 10.90 -11.19
C ASP A 253 0.38 11.96 -10.51
N ASN A 254 -0.73 12.34 -11.15
CA ASN A 254 -1.58 13.43 -10.67
C ASN A 254 -2.33 13.05 -9.39
N SER A 255 -2.80 11.81 -9.24
CA SER A 255 -3.38 11.33 -7.98
C SER A 255 -2.33 11.20 -6.89
N GLY A 256 -1.08 10.87 -7.22
CA GLY A 256 0.06 10.92 -6.29
C GLY A 256 0.37 12.34 -5.82
N VAL A 257 0.44 13.31 -6.73
CA VAL A 257 0.65 14.73 -6.38
C VAL A 257 -0.51 15.29 -5.57
N TRP A 258 -1.75 14.91 -5.89
CA TRP A 258 -2.91 15.23 -5.06
C TRP A 258 -2.73 14.71 -3.63
N GLN A 259 -2.32 13.45 -3.48
CA GLN A 259 -2.05 12.84 -2.18
C GLN A 259 -0.96 13.61 -1.44
N ALA A 260 0.16 13.92 -2.08
CA ALA A 260 1.23 14.71 -1.49
C ALA A 260 0.74 16.10 -1.02
N MET A 261 -0.09 16.81 -1.80
CA MET A 261 -0.66 18.08 -1.36
C MET A 261 -1.53 17.93 -0.11
N THR A 262 -2.34 16.87 -0.01
CA THR A 262 -3.14 16.62 1.21
C THR A 262 -2.28 16.24 2.42
N GLN A 263 -1.19 15.51 2.21
CA GLN A 263 -0.20 15.19 3.23
C GLN A 263 0.55 16.44 3.70
N LEU A 264 1.00 17.31 2.78
CA LEU A 264 1.62 18.59 3.13
C LEU A 264 0.67 19.50 3.91
N ALA A 265 -0.63 19.50 3.58
CA ALA A 265 -1.62 20.21 4.37
C ALA A 265 -1.70 19.67 5.81
N TRP A 266 -1.73 18.35 5.96
CA TRP A 266 -1.75 17.69 7.27
C TRP A 266 -0.49 18.01 8.09
N ILE A 267 0.70 17.94 7.48
CA ILE A 267 1.98 18.26 8.15
C ILE A 267 2.00 19.73 8.59
N ASN A 268 1.51 20.64 7.74
CA ASN A 268 1.43 22.06 8.09
C ASN A 268 0.48 22.32 9.26
N ASP A 269 -0.69 21.67 9.32
CA ASP A 269 -1.56 21.80 10.49
C ASP A 269 -0.89 21.27 11.76
N ARG A 270 -0.17 20.14 11.66
CA ARG A 270 0.59 19.57 12.78
C ARG A 270 1.60 20.58 13.35
N PHE A 271 2.30 21.30 12.48
CA PHE A 271 3.27 22.32 12.87
C PHE A 271 2.68 23.72 13.08
N GLY A 272 1.35 23.84 13.18
CA GLY A 272 0.70 25.10 13.52
C GLY A 272 0.71 26.14 12.39
N ASN A 273 0.76 25.69 11.13
CA ASN A 273 0.74 26.53 9.91
C ASN A 273 -0.60 26.43 9.16
N PRO A 274 -1.75 26.81 9.75
CA PRO A 274 -3.08 26.57 9.17
C PRO A 274 -3.31 27.33 7.85
N THR A 275 -2.67 28.48 7.65
CA THR A 275 -2.73 29.23 6.38
C THR A 275 -2.11 28.42 5.25
N LYS A 276 -0.90 27.90 5.44
CA LYS A 276 -0.20 27.07 4.46
C LYS A 276 -0.94 25.75 4.22
N ALA A 277 -1.49 25.15 5.28
CA ALA A 277 -2.34 23.97 5.16
C ALA A 277 -3.59 24.23 4.30
N LYS A 278 -4.24 25.38 4.48
CA LYS A 278 -5.38 25.80 3.65
C LYS A 278 -4.98 25.99 2.19
N GLU A 279 -3.83 26.62 1.91
CA GLU A 279 -3.31 26.78 0.55
C GLU A 279 -3.10 25.42 -0.15
N TRP A 280 -2.48 24.47 0.54
CA TRP A 280 -2.29 23.11 0.02
C TRP A 280 -3.62 22.40 -0.27
N ARG A 281 -4.61 22.52 0.62
CA ARG A 281 -5.96 21.99 0.38
C ARG A 281 -6.63 22.62 -0.84
N THR A 282 -6.49 23.93 -1.02
CA THR A 282 -7.04 24.63 -2.19
C THR A 282 -6.39 24.15 -3.49
N ARG A 283 -5.06 23.96 -3.50
CA ARG A 283 -4.34 23.39 -4.66
C ARG A 283 -4.76 21.95 -4.93
N ALA A 284 -4.87 21.11 -3.90
CA ALA A 284 -5.35 19.74 -4.05
C ALA A 284 -6.78 19.70 -4.62
N ALA A 285 -7.67 20.58 -4.15
CA ALA A 285 -9.03 20.66 -4.68
C ALA A 285 -9.06 21.06 -6.16
N ALA A 286 -8.23 22.04 -6.57
CA ALA A 286 -8.12 22.44 -7.97
C ALA A 286 -7.55 21.31 -8.85
N LEU A 287 -6.50 20.63 -8.39
CA LEU A 287 -5.91 19.49 -9.10
C LEU A 287 -6.93 18.36 -9.28
N LYS A 288 -7.67 17.99 -8.22
CA LYS A 288 -8.76 17.01 -8.32
C LYS A 288 -9.80 17.42 -9.35
N ALA A 289 -10.25 18.69 -9.32
CA ALA A 289 -11.26 19.16 -10.28
C ALA A 289 -10.77 19.01 -11.73
N ASN A 290 -9.50 19.32 -12.01
CA ASN A 290 -8.91 19.14 -13.33
C ASN A 290 -8.78 17.67 -13.72
N MET A 291 -8.36 16.80 -12.79
CA MET A 291 -8.31 15.35 -13.04
C MET A 291 -9.68 14.79 -13.39
N MET A 292 -10.71 15.14 -12.62
CA MET A 292 -12.08 14.68 -12.89
C MET A 292 -12.63 15.23 -14.21
N LYS A 293 -12.20 16.42 -14.63
CA LYS A 293 -12.61 17.01 -15.90
C LYS A 293 -11.93 16.38 -17.11
N HIS A 294 -10.64 16.05 -17.00
CA HIS A 294 -9.79 15.71 -18.15
C HIS A 294 -9.42 14.23 -18.23
N LEU A 295 -9.41 13.51 -17.12
CA LEU A 295 -8.92 12.13 -17.03
C LEU A 295 -10.02 11.14 -16.65
N TRP A 296 -11.08 11.54 -15.95
CA TRP A 296 -12.16 10.63 -15.60
C TRP A 296 -13.01 10.28 -16.83
N ASN A 297 -13.12 8.99 -17.15
CA ASN A 297 -13.88 8.52 -18.33
C ASN A 297 -15.36 8.22 -18.03
N GLY A 298 -15.82 8.48 -16.79
CA GLY A 298 -17.15 8.13 -16.30
C GLY A 298 -17.21 6.86 -15.46
N LYS A 299 -16.17 6.01 -15.49
CA LYS A 299 -16.08 4.77 -14.72
C LYS A 299 -14.78 4.63 -13.91
N PHE A 300 -13.67 5.02 -14.50
CA PHE A 300 -12.32 4.99 -13.95
C PHE A 300 -11.49 6.11 -14.61
N PHE A 301 -10.22 6.29 -14.23
CA PHE A 301 -9.36 7.25 -14.92
C PHE A 301 -8.82 6.63 -16.21
N ARG A 302 -8.95 7.32 -17.34
CA ARG A 302 -8.22 6.94 -18.56
C ARG A 302 -6.73 6.87 -18.23
N HIS A 303 -6.01 5.90 -18.79
CA HIS A 303 -4.61 5.70 -18.45
C HIS A 303 -3.76 6.97 -18.63
N GLN A 304 -3.81 7.58 -19.81
CA GLN A 304 -3.21 8.91 -20.01
C GLN A 304 -3.83 9.72 -21.14
N LEU A 305 -3.59 11.04 -21.09
CA LEU A 305 -4.00 12.03 -22.09
C LEU A 305 -2.76 12.57 -22.80
N PRO A 306 -2.56 12.30 -24.11
CA PRO A 306 -1.40 12.83 -24.83
C PRO A 306 -1.44 14.35 -24.94
N VAL A 307 -0.28 15.00 -24.83
CA VAL A 307 -0.11 16.45 -24.89
C VAL A 307 1.12 16.84 -25.72
N ASP A 308 1.37 18.14 -25.88
CA ASP A 308 2.52 18.68 -26.63
C ASP A 308 2.62 18.16 -28.08
N GLY A 309 1.48 17.96 -28.73
CA GLY A 309 1.40 17.45 -30.11
C GLY A 309 1.60 15.93 -30.25
N THR A 310 1.73 15.22 -29.13
CA THR A 310 1.75 13.75 -29.09
C THR A 310 0.38 13.20 -29.50
N LYS A 311 0.39 12.15 -30.32
CA LYS A 311 -0.84 11.42 -30.68
C LYS A 311 -1.01 10.23 -29.74
N ASP A 312 -2.24 9.77 -29.57
CA ASP A 312 -2.48 8.48 -28.92
C ASP A 312 -1.69 7.39 -29.66
N PHE A 313 -1.06 6.49 -28.91
CA PHE A 313 -0.32 5.37 -29.48
C PHE A 313 -1.26 4.42 -30.25
N ASP A 314 -2.45 4.19 -29.68
CA ASP A 314 -3.56 3.46 -30.27
C ASP A 314 -4.89 4.08 -29.82
N ALA A 315 -6.02 3.47 -30.19
CA ALA A 315 -7.35 4.03 -29.92
C ALA A 315 -7.85 3.80 -28.48
N TYR A 316 -7.09 3.14 -27.61
CA TYR A 316 -7.64 2.54 -26.38
C TYR A 316 -7.36 3.32 -25.09
N GLU A 317 -6.73 4.50 -25.12
CA GLU A 317 -6.41 5.24 -23.89
C GLU A 317 -7.62 5.47 -22.97
N ASN A 318 -8.80 5.73 -23.55
CA ASN A 318 -10.02 5.97 -22.78
C ASN A 318 -10.66 4.68 -22.22
N GLU A 319 -10.23 3.50 -22.70
CA GLU A 319 -10.71 2.18 -22.29
C GLU A 319 -9.65 1.41 -21.48
N ARG A 320 -8.42 1.91 -21.45
CA ARG A 320 -7.28 1.26 -20.82
C ARG A 320 -7.29 1.48 -19.31
N LEU A 321 -7.72 0.45 -18.57
CA LEU A 321 -7.60 0.39 -17.12
C LEU A 321 -6.14 0.13 -16.76
N SER A 322 -5.64 0.88 -15.78
CA SER A 322 -4.24 0.83 -15.39
C SER A 322 -4.08 0.37 -13.94
N MET A 323 -2.91 -0.11 -13.55
CA MET A 323 -2.60 -0.40 -12.16
C MET A 323 -2.81 0.81 -11.24
N SER A 324 -2.60 2.02 -11.75
CA SER A 324 -2.79 3.26 -10.99
C SER A 324 -4.22 3.49 -10.53
N ASP A 325 -5.23 2.89 -11.19
CA ASP A 325 -6.62 2.97 -10.73
C ASP A 325 -6.81 2.24 -9.40
N ALA A 326 -6.12 1.11 -9.19
CA ALA A 326 -6.11 0.43 -7.90
C ALA A 326 -5.43 1.27 -6.81
N TYR A 327 -4.37 2.02 -7.14
CA TYR A 327 -3.74 2.96 -6.20
C TYR A 327 -4.67 4.13 -5.83
N ALA A 328 -5.44 4.65 -6.80
CA ALA A 328 -6.36 5.76 -6.58
C ALA A 328 -7.39 5.45 -5.48
N LEU A 329 -7.81 4.17 -5.36
CA LEU A 329 -8.71 3.69 -4.30
C LEU A 329 -8.21 4.00 -2.88
N ASN A 330 -6.89 4.01 -2.68
CA ASN A 330 -6.26 4.17 -1.38
C ASN A 330 -5.68 5.58 -1.14
N ARG A 331 -5.74 6.46 -2.14
CA ARG A 331 -5.21 7.83 -2.03
C ARG A 331 -6.18 8.77 -1.36
N GLY A 332 -7.48 8.50 -1.39
CA GLY A 332 -8.53 9.34 -0.81
C GLY A 332 -9.05 10.45 -1.74
N ILE A 333 -8.64 10.42 -3.02
CA ILE A 333 -9.07 11.40 -4.02
C ILE A 333 -10.50 11.15 -4.50
N LEU A 334 -10.98 9.91 -4.48
CA LEU A 334 -12.28 9.50 -5.02
C LEU A 334 -13.37 9.51 -3.94
N SER A 335 -14.60 9.76 -4.36
CA SER A 335 -15.81 9.48 -3.57
C SER A 335 -16.06 7.98 -3.47
N LEU A 336 -16.99 7.58 -2.59
CA LEU A 336 -17.39 6.17 -2.47
C LEU A 336 -17.92 5.62 -3.80
N GLU A 337 -18.78 6.37 -4.50
CA GLU A 337 -19.37 5.94 -5.77
C GLU A 337 -18.30 5.75 -6.86
N GLU A 338 -17.34 6.67 -6.96
CA GLU A 338 -16.24 6.58 -7.92
C GLU A 338 -15.29 5.41 -7.60
N ASN A 339 -14.95 5.20 -6.31
CA ASN A 339 -14.17 4.03 -5.88
C ASN A 339 -14.86 2.72 -6.27
N ARG A 340 -16.16 2.63 -5.99
CA ARG A 340 -16.95 1.43 -6.30
C ARG A 340 -17.00 1.18 -7.80
N SER A 341 -17.15 2.23 -8.61
CA SER A 341 -17.13 2.13 -10.07
C SER A 341 -15.81 1.52 -10.60
N ILE A 342 -14.66 1.90 -10.04
CA ILE A 342 -13.36 1.29 -10.39
C ILE A 342 -13.33 -0.20 -9.99
N ILE A 343 -13.76 -0.52 -8.76
CA ILE A 343 -13.78 -1.91 -8.26
C ILE A 343 -14.69 -2.79 -9.14
N GLU A 344 -15.86 -2.27 -9.53
CA GLU A 344 -16.81 -2.95 -10.40
C GLU A 344 -16.24 -3.17 -11.81
N GLU A 345 -15.43 -2.26 -12.32
CA GLU A 345 -14.73 -2.45 -13.60
C GLU A 345 -13.71 -3.61 -13.52
N TYR A 346 -12.95 -3.72 -12.44
CA TYR A 346 -12.07 -4.88 -12.21
C TYR A 346 -12.87 -6.20 -12.12
N ILE A 347 -13.99 -6.21 -11.41
CA ILE A 347 -14.89 -7.37 -11.31
C ILE A 347 -15.49 -7.73 -12.69
N ALA A 348 -15.90 -6.73 -13.47
CA ALA A 348 -16.45 -6.94 -14.81
C ALA A 348 -15.40 -7.56 -15.75
N ARG A 349 -14.16 -7.06 -15.72
CA ARG A 349 -13.04 -7.60 -16.51
C ARG A 349 -12.61 -8.97 -16.05
N ARG A 350 -12.69 -9.27 -14.76
CA ARG A 350 -12.49 -10.64 -14.25
C ARG A 350 -13.40 -11.65 -14.95
N ALA A 351 -14.64 -11.27 -15.27
CA ALA A 351 -15.60 -12.16 -15.90
C ALA A 351 -15.32 -12.44 -17.39
N THR A 352 -14.53 -11.60 -18.06
CA THR A 352 -14.28 -11.66 -19.51
C THR A 352 -12.83 -11.91 -19.88
N THR A 353 -11.89 -11.65 -18.97
CA THR A 353 -10.46 -11.84 -19.21
C THR A 353 -10.12 -13.32 -19.39
N LYS A 354 -9.09 -13.57 -20.21
CA LYS A 354 -8.45 -14.89 -20.31
C LYS A 354 -7.36 -15.09 -19.25
N GLY A 355 -7.02 -14.03 -18.51
CA GLY A 355 -6.04 -14.08 -17.44
C GLY A 355 -6.55 -14.87 -16.23
N PHE A 356 -5.64 -15.40 -15.41
CA PHE A 356 -6.03 -16.06 -14.15
C PHE A 356 -6.56 -15.08 -13.09
N SER A 357 -6.37 -13.78 -13.29
CA SER A 357 -6.90 -12.70 -12.46
C SER A 357 -7.07 -11.40 -13.24
N GLU A 358 -7.72 -10.46 -12.58
CA GLU A 358 -7.99 -9.08 -12.99
C GLU A 358 -6.91 -8.09 -12.51
N TRP A 359 -5.78 -8.58 -12.01
CA TRP A 359 -4.74 -7.74 -11.39
C TRP A 359 -3.80 -7.14 -12.44
N PHE A 360 -4.36 -6.41 -13.39
CA PHE A 360 -3.64 -5.92 -14.56
C PHE A 360 -2.59 -4.87 -14.22
N THR A 361 -1.50 -4.88 -14.98
CA THR A 361 -0.60 -3.72 -15.14
C THR A 361 -1.29 -2.65 -15.99
N ILE A 362 -1.75 -3.05 -17.19
CA ILE A 362 -2.70 -2.32 -18.03
C ILE A 362 -3.61 -3.32 -18.75
N ASP A 363 -4.84 -2.93 -19.07
CA ASP A 363 -5.77 -3.72 -19.86
C ASP A 363 -6.70 -2.79 -20.67
N PRO A 364 -6.88 -2.96 -21.98
CA PRO A 364 -6.11 -3.86 -22.84
C PRO A 364 -4.64 -3.42 -22.96
N PRO A 365 -3.72 -4.36 -23.27
CA PRO A 365 -2.33 -4.03 -23.57
C PRO A 365 -2.21 -3.13 -24.81
N TYR A 366 -1.05 -2.50 -24.97
CA TYR A 366 -0.68 -1.79 -26.19
C TYR A 366 -0.30 -2.77 -27.30
N GLU A 367 -0.81 -2.53 -28.51
CA GLU A 367 -0.58 -3.34 -29.71
C GLU A 367 0.12 -2.52 -30.81
N PRO A 368 1.06 -3.10 -31.59
CA PRO A 368 1.54 -4.50 -31.56
C PRO A 368 2.52 -4.81 -30.40
N GLY A 369 2.90 -3.80 -29.63
CA GLY A 369 3.78 -3.89 -28.47
C GLY A 369 4.26 -2.51 -28.06
N PHE A 370 4.87 -2.39 -26.88
CA PHE A 370 5.37 -1.13 -26.35
C PHE A 370 6.89 -1.20 -26.10
N GLY A 371 7.57 -0.06 -26.14
CA GLY A 371 9.02 0.02 -25.97
C GLY A 371 9.80 0.01 -27.28
N ALA A 372 11.12 0.08 -27.17
CA ALA A 372 12.02 0.13 -28.32
C ALA A 372 11.84 -1.08 -29.23
N LYS A 373 11.42 -0.83 -30.49
CA LYS A 373 11.11 -1.88 -31.47
C LYS A 373 10.07 -2.89 -30.94
N GLU A 374 9.05 -2.41 -30.23
CA GLU A 374 7.94 -3.23 -29.73
C GLU A 374 8.42 -4.35 -28.79
N SER A 375 9.49 -4.10 -28.02
CA SER A 375 10.17 -5.10 -27.18
C SER A 375 9.29 -5.72 -26.09
N HIS A 376 8.15 -5.11 -25.76
CA HIS A 376 7.18 -5.61 -24.80
C HIS A 376 5.85 -5.90 -25.52
N ALA A 377 5.70 -7.13 -26.00
CA ALA A 377 4.45 -7.62 -26.57
C ALA A 377 3.34 -7.72 -25.50
N ALA A 378 2.09 -7.84 -25.95
CA ALA A 378 0.94 -8.05 -25.06
C ALA A 378 1.16 -9.24 -24.10
N GLY A 379 0.85 -9.03 -22.81
CA GLY A 379 1.02 -10.01 -21.74
C GLY A 379 2.45 -10.14 -21.21
N THR A 380 3.41 -9.37 -21.75
CA THR A 380 4.81 -9.41 -21.33
C THR A 380 5.20 -8.16 -20.56
N TYR A 381 5.91 -8.37 -19.46
CA TYR A 381 6.32 -7.32 -18.55
C TYR A 381 5.13 -6.40 -18.23
N VAL A 382 5.31 -5.10 -18.27
CA VAL A 382 4.29 -4.14 -17.83
C VAL A 382 3.22 -3.88 -18.88
N ASN A 383 3.37 -4.46 -20.08
CA ASN A 383 2.37 -4.39 -21.15
C ASN A 383 1.34 -5.53 -21.01
N GLY A 384 0.55 -5.49 -19.93
CA GLY A 384 -0.57 -6.42 -19.73
C GLY A 384 -0.25 -7.71 -19.00
N ALA A 385 0.89 -7.83 -18.33
CA ALA A 385 1.06 -8.89 -17.33
C ALA A 385 0.19 -8.62 -16.08
N LEU A 386 -0.04 -9.68 -15.31
CA LEU A 386 -0.75 -9.64 -14.03
C LEU A 386 0.24 -9.38 -12.90
N CYS A 387 -0.12 -8.55 -11.94
CA CYS A 387 0.81 -8.01 -10.96
C CYS A 387 0.24 -8.03 -9.54
N PRO A 388 0.98 -8.57 -8.55
CA PRO A 388 0.47 -8.67 -7.19
C PRO A 388 0.30 -7.33 -6.46
N PHE A 389 1.00 -6.28 -6.88
CA PHE A 389 0.80 -4.95 -6.29
C PHE A 389 -0.57 -4.35 -6.63
N THR A 390 -1.09 -4.56 -7.85
CA THR A 390 -2.51 -4.23 -8.16
C THR A 390 -3.45 -5.05 -7.29
N ALA A 391 -3.17 -6.34 -7.06
CA ALA A 391 -3.98 -7.18 -6.19
C ALA A 391 -4.05 -6.63 -4.74
N GLY A 392 -2.90 -6.23 -4.18
CA GLY A 392 -2.83 -5.65 -2.84
C GLY A 392 -3.60 -4.34 -2.72
N GLU A 393 -3.36 -3.39 -3.63
CA GLU A 393 -4.08 -2.10 -3.64
C GLU A 393 -5.58 -2.26 -3.84
N LEU A 394 -6.00 -3.13 -4.77
CA LEU A 394 -7.41 -3.43 -5.04
C LEU A 394 -8.08 -4.09 -3.84
N ALA A 395 -7.42 -5.05 -3.18
CA ALA A 395 -7.96 -5.69 -1.97
C ALA A 395 -8.15 -4.68 -0.85
N ARG A 396 -7.14 -3.83 -0.61
CA ARG A 396 -7.23 -2.75 0.38
C ARG A 396 -8.36 -1.78 0.08
N GLY A 397 -8.48 -1.35 -1.18
CA GLY A 397 -9.58 -0.49 -1.64
C GLY A 397 -10.95 -1.15 -1.47
N ALA A 398 -11.08 -2.44 -1.77
CA ALA A 398 -12.32 -3.20 -1.63
C ALA A 398 -12.81 -3.25 -0.17
N PHE A 399 -11.90 -3.41 0.80
CA PHE A 399 -12.24 -3.41 2.24
C PHE A 399 -12.79 -2.08 2.76
N GLU A 400 -12.50 -0.97 2.08
CA GLU A 400 -12.93 0.38 2.48
C GLU A 400 -14.23 0.83 1.78
N ASN A 401 -14.70 0.09 0.77
CA ASN A 401 -15.74 0.57 -0.15
C ASN A 401 -16.96 -0.38 -0.29
N GLY A 402 -17.20 -1.26 0.70
CA GLY A 402 -18.38 -2.14 0.70
C GLY A 402 -18.20 -3.39 -0.16
N TYR A 403 -16.96 -3.84 -0.35
CA TYR A 403 -16.60 -5.07 -1.08
C TYR A 403 -15.69 -5.96 -0.24
N GLU A 404 -15.94 -6.06 1.06
CA GLU A 404 -15.07 -6.76 2.01
C GLU A 404 -14.92 -8.25 1.66
N GLU A 405 -16.00 -8.90 1.21
CA GLU A 405 -15.97 -10.29 0.71
C GLU A 405 -15.04 -10.43 -0.51
N TYR A 406 -15.02 -9.45 -1.41
CA TYR A 406 -14.15 -9.44 -2.59
C TYR A 406 -12.68 -9.17 -2.21
N GLY A 407 -12.43 -8.24 -1.27
CA GLY A 407 -11.10 -8.04 -0.71
C GLY A 407 -10.54 -9.34 -0.11
N TRP A 408 -11.35 -10.09 0.63
CA TRP A 408 -10.97 -11.40 1.15
C TRP A 408 -10.78 -12.46 0.06
N ASP A 409 -11.60 -12.48 -1.00
CA ASP A 409 -11.40 -13.36 -2.16
C ASP A 409 -10.04 -13.12 -2.82
N ILE A 410 -9.63 -11.85 -3.01
CA ILE A 410 -8.31 -11.53 -3.56
C ILE A 410 -7.20 -12.09 -2.68
N LEU A 411 -7.22 -11.80 -1.37
CA LEU A 411 -6.21 -12.30 -0.43
C LEU A 411 -6.16 -13.85 -0.39
N SER A 412 -7.32 -14.50 -0.47
CA SER A 412 -7.42 -15.96 -0.52
C SER A 412 -6.85 -16.55 -1.82
N ARG A 413 -6.99 -15.85 -2.96
CA ARG A 413 -6.36 -16.27 -4.23
C ARG A 413 -4.84 -16.06 -4.21
N ILE A 414 -4.38 -14.96 -3.60
CA ILE A 414 -2.96 -14.71 -3.38
C ILE A 414 -2.35 -15.78 -2.47
N GLU A 415 -2.99 -16.16 -1.36
CA GLU A 415 -2.52 -17.25 -0.49
C GLU A 415 -2.27 -18.55 -1.28
N LYS A 416 -3.24 -18.94 -2.12
CA LYS A 416 -3.12 -20.12 -2.98
C LYS A 416 -2.02 -19.99 -4.03
N MET A 417 -1.85 -18.80 -4.62
CA MET A 417 -0.82 -18.53 -5.60
C MET A 417 0.58 -18.62 -4.98
N VAL A 418 0.79 -17.98 -3.83
CA VAL A 418 2.05 -18.05 -3.07
C VAL A 418 2.33 -19.48 -2.61
N ALA A 419 1.32 -20.23 -2.17
CA ALA A 419 1.49 -21.64 -1.80
C ALA A 419 1.84 -22.54 -3.00
N ARG A 420 1.27 -22.27 -4.19
CA ARG A 420 1.62 -22.96 -5.44
C ARG A 420 3.07 -22.67 -5.85
N ASP A 421 3.54 -21.46 -5.59
CA ASP A 421 4.86 -20.98 -5.96
C ASP A 421 5.89 -21.20 -4.83
N ASP A 422 5.74 -22.27 -4.04
CA ASP A 422 6.65 -22.68 -2.96
C ASP A 422 6.94 -21.59 -1.90
N GLY A 423 5.96 -20.72 -1.65
CA GLY A 423 6.07 -19.63 -0.69
C GLY A 423 6.71 -18.36 -1.25
N GLU A 424 6.89 -18.27 -2.56
CA GLU A 424 7.38 -17.08 -3.25
C GLU A 424 6.22 -16.23 -3.82
N ILE A 425 6.52 -14.96 -4.06
CA ILE A 425 5.68 -14.09 -4.88
C ILE A 425 6.57 -13.35 -5.86
N PHE A 426 6.14 -13.25 -7.11
CA PHE A 426 6.94 -12.65 -8.17
C PHE A 426 6.44 -11.26 -8.55
N PHE A 427 7.32 -10.46 -9.18
CA PHE A 427 6.98 -9.12 -9.61
C PHE A 427 5.77 -9.09 -10.55
N LEU A 428 5.76 -9.99 -11.54
CA LEU A 428 4.72 -10.08 -12.57
C LEU A 428 4.45 -11.55 -12.91
N TYR A 429 3.31 -11.81 -13.53
CA TYR A 429 2.89 -13.13 -13.98
C TYR A 429 2.27 -13.03 -15.37
N HIS A 430 2.61 -13.97 -16.25
CA HIS A 430 1.99 -14.05 -17.56
C HIS A 430 0.48 -14.34 -17.43
N PRO A 431 -0.40 -13.59 -18.11
CA PRO A 431 -1.84 -13.68 -17.89
C PRO A 431 -2.39 -15.09 -18.17
N ILE A 432 -1.95 -15.70 -19.28
CA ILE A 432 -2.47 -16.99 -19.74
C ILE A 432 -1.82 -18.19 -19.03
N THR A 433 -0.49 -18.29 -19.03
CA THR A 433 0.22 -19.44 -18.46
C THR A 433 0.31 -19.40 -16.93
N GLY A 434 0.16 -18.21 -16.33
CA GLY A 434 0.38 -18.03 -14.89
C GLY A 434 1.83 -18.13 -14.46
N GLU A 435 2.76 -18.20 -15.41
CA GLU A 435 4.20 -18.31 -15.15
C GLU A 435 4.78 -16.99 -14.64
N PRO A 436 5.67 -17.03 -13.64
CA PRO A 436 6.40 -15.86 -13.16
C PRO A 436 7.16 -15.13 -14.27
N GLN A 437 7.16 -13.80 -14.20
CA GLN A 437 8.00 -12.92 -15.00
C GLN A 437 8.89 -12.09 -14.07
N GLY A 438 10.18 -12.01 -14.40
CA GLY A 438 11.17 -11.24 -13.63
C GLY A 438 11.25 -9.76 -14.02
N ARG A 439 12.42 -9.15 -13.76
CA ARG A 439 12.82 -7.77 -14.14
C ARG A 439 12.24 -6.64 -13.28
N GLY A 440 11.72 -6.93 -12.10
CA GLY A 440 11.35 -5.89 -11.15
C GLY A 440 11.22 -6.42 -9.72
N PRO A 441 10.88 -5.54 -8.78
CA PRO A 441 10.89 -5.84 -7.35
C PRO A 441 9.68 -6.64 -6.89
N SER A 442 9.84 -7.95 -6.66
CA SER A 442 8.79 -8.78 -6.05
C SER A 442 8.29 -8.24 -4.71
N ALA A 443 9.17 -7.59 -3.94
CA ALA A 443 8.83 -6.97 -2.66
C ALA A 443 7.78 -5.86 -2.78
N TRP A 444 7.63 -5.22 -3.95
CA TRP A 444 6.59 -4.24 -4.16
C TRP A 444 5.19 -4.87 -4.03
N GLY A 445 4.97 -5.99 -4.73
CA GLY A 445 3.74 -6.77 -4.59
C GLY A 445 3.54 -7.27 -3.17
N ALA A 446 4.60 -7.80 -2.56
CA ALA A 446 4.54 -8.32 -1.20
C ALA A 446 4.14 -7.26 -0.17
N ALA A 447 4.73 -6.06 -0.24
CA ALA A 447 4.42 -4.94 0.65
C ALA A 447 2.99 -4.42 0.49
N ALA A 448 2.47 -4.36 -0.75
CA ALA A 448 1.08 -3.98 -1.01
C ALA A 448 0.09 -4.98 -0.39
N ILE A 449 0.37 -6.29 -0.47
CA ILE A 449 -0.48 -7.32 0.14
C ILE A 449 -0.38 -7.29 1.67
N ILE A 450 0.81 -7.05 2.23
CA ILE A 450 0.98 -6.85 3.68
C ILE A 450 0.11 -5.69 4.15
N SER A 451 0.15 -4.54 3.46
CA SER A 451 -0.69 -3.38 3.78
C SER A 451 -2.18 -3.68 3.63
N ALA A 452 -2.59 -4.45 2.63
CA ALA A 452 -3.98 -4.90 2.49
C ALA A 452 -4.45 -5.77 3.66
N ILE A 453 -3.56 -6.59 4.23
CA ILE A 453 -3.86 -7.39 5.42
C ILE A 453 -3.88 -6.53 6.69
N ASP A 454 -2.89 -5.65 6.89
CA ASP A 454 -2.75 -4.83 8.10
C ASP A 454 -3.76 -3.69 8.17
N GLU A 455 -3.73 -2.80 7.16
CA GLU A 455 -4.56 -1.61 7.12
C GLU A 455 -5.96 -1.88 6.57
N GLY A 456 -6.11 -2.92 5.73
CA GLY A 456 -7.37 -3.32 5.12
C GLY A 456 -8.14 -4.34 5.97
N LEU A 457 -7.68 -5.60 6.02
CA LEU A 457 -8.40 -6.70 6.66
C LEU A 457 -8.43 -6.60 8.19
N ALA A 458 -7.26 -6.53 8.82
CA ALA A 458 -7.14 -6.30 10.26
C ALA A 458 -7.63 -4.90 10.63
N GLY A 459 -7.54 -3.96 9.68
CA GLY A 459 -8.12 -2.63 9.77
C GLY A 459 -7.43 -1.75 10.79
N ILE A 460 -6.12 -1.93 11.01
CA ILE A 460 -5.35 -1.16 11.98
C ILE A 460 -4.53 -0.13 11.20
N GLN A 461 -4.87 1.14 11.35
CA GLN A 461 -4.16 2.23 10.66
C GLN A 461 -3.65 3.24 11.68
N ASP A 462 -2.37 3.61 11.57
CA ASP A 462 -1.80 4.73 12.31
C ASP A 462 -2.22 6.05 11.64
N LEU A 463 -3.08 6.80 12.34
CA LEU A 463 -3.53 8.12 11.91
C LEU A 463 -2.62 9.25 12.42
N ASP A 464 -1.65 8.93 13.27
CA ASP A 464 -0.69 9.87 13.84
C ASP A 464 0.72 9.24 13.84
N MET A 465 1.44 9.23 14.97
CA MET A 465 2.74 8.59 15.12
C MET A 465 2.72 7.47 16.15
N GLY A 466 3.39 6.36 15.86
CA GLY A 466 3.57 5.23 16.76
C GLY A 466 2.24 4.65 17.27
N TYR A 467 1.18 4.70 16.45
CA TYR A 467 -0.18 4.30 16.77
C TYR A 467 -0.81 5.08 17.94
N GLN A 468 -0.46 6.35 18.13
CA GLN A 468 -1.10 7.21 19.14
C GLN A 468 -2.58 7.48 18.86
N VAL A 469 -2.95 7.57 17.58
CA VAL A 469 -4.33 7.63 17.12
C VAL A 469 -4.55 6.49 16.13
N ILE A 470 -5.44 5.55 16.47
CA ILE A 470 -5.73 4.38 15.65
C ILE A 470 -7.09 4.53 14.99
N ARG A 471 -7.16 4.33 13.67
CA ARG A 471 -8.40 3.88 13.05
C ARG A 471 -8.46 2.36 13.17
N PHE A 472 -9.51 1.86 13.82
CA PHE A 472 -9.72 0.44 14.08
C PHE A 472 -10.96 -0.04 13.32
N ALA A 473 -10.75 -0.59 12.13
CA ALA A 473 -11.81 -1.00 11.21
C ALA A 473 -11.71 -2.48 10.79
N PRO A 474 -11.72 -3.44 11.74
CA PRO A 474 -11.52 -4.84 11.41
C PRO A 474 -12.65 -5.41 10.54
N ARG A 475 -12.29 -6.24 9.56
CA ARG A 475 -13.22 -6.95 8.66
C ARG A 475 -13.15 -8.48 8.77
N TRP A 476 -12.68 -9.01 9.90
CA TRP A 476 -12.63 -10.46 10.12
C TRP A 476 -13.95 -11.22 9.90
N PRO A 477 -15.16 -10.63 10.08
CA PRO A 477 -16.42 -11.32 9.78
C PRO A 477 -16.59 -11.82 8.34
N VAL A 478 -15.84 -11.32 7.36
CA VAL A 478 -15.87 -11.87 5.99
C VAL A 478 -14.95 -13.08 5.79
N THR A 479 -14.15 -13.42 6.81
CA THR A 479 -13.20 -14.54 6.78
C THR A 479 -13.81 -15.78 7.44
N PRO A 480 -13.26 -16.99 7.19
CA PRO A 480 -13.69 -18.20 7.88
C PRO A 480 -13.15 -18.31 9.32
N TYR A 481 -12.42 -17.31 9.82
CA TYR A 481 -11.81 -17.32 11.14
C TYR A 481 -12.78 -16.75 12.19
N THR A 482 -13.12 -17.55 13.19
CA THR A 482 -14.03 -17.15 14.28
C THR A 482 -13.29 -16.80 15.56
N GLU A 483 -12.00 -17.13 15.70
CA GLU A 483 -11.15 -16.66 16.78
C GLU A 483 -9.69 -16.55 16.30
N LEU A 484 -9.04 -15.44 16.63
CA LEU A 484 -7.64 -15.17 16.24
C LEU A 484 -6.95 -14.17 17.18
N ARG A 485 -5.64 -14.08 17.02
CA ARG A 485 -4.77 -13.02 17.54
C ARG A 485 -4.01 -12.40 16.38
N TYR A 486 -4.12 -11.09 16.24
CA TYR A 486 -3.39 -10.30 15.26
C TYR A 486 -2.42 -9.37 15.99
N VAL A 487 -1.19 -9.27 15.50
CA VAL A 487 -0.18 -8.35 16.05
C VAL A 487 0.43 -7.54 14.93
N THR A 488 0.63 -6.25 15.17
CA THR A 488 1.33 -5.32 14.29
C THR A 488 2.07 -4.29 15.13
N GLY A 489 2.87 -3.43 14.51
CA GLY A 489 3.69 -2.50 15.25
C GLY A 489 4.89 -1.98 14.46
N TYR A 490 5.73 -1.23 15.16
CA TYR A 490 6.99 -0.72 14.64
C TYR A 490 8.12 -1.11 15.60
N GLU A 491 9.00 -2.00 15.15
CA GLU A 491 10.13 -2.46 15.97
C GLU A 491 11.07 -1.31 16.35
N ALA A 492 11.40 -0.44 15.38
CA ALA A 492 12.29 0.69 15.57
C ALA A 492 11.84 1.66 16.69
N ALA A 493 10.54 1.78 16.91
CA ALA A 493 9.95 2.66 17.92
C ALA A 493 9.42 1.90 19.16
N HIS A 494 9.65 0.58 19.24
CA HIS A 494 9.13 -0.31 20.27
C HIS A 494 7.62 -0.14 20.50
N LYS A 495 6.86 -0.04 19.41
CA LYS A 495 5.40 0.08 19.43
C LYS A 495 4.75 -1.22 19.00
N THR A 496 3.74 -1.64 19.76
CA THR A 496 2.99 -2.86 19.51
C THR A 496 1.50 -2.58 19.58
N VAL A 497 0.75 -3.13 18.63
CA VAL A 497 -0.70 -3.26 18.65
C VAL A 497 -1.03 -4.74 18.63
N ASP A 498 -1.75 -5.21 19.65
CA ASP A 498 -2.15 -6.61 19.82
C ASP A 498 -3.68 -6.68 19.91
N CYS A 499 -4.27 -7.40 18.97
CA CYS A 499 -5.71 -7.54 18.84
C CYS A 499 -6.13 -9.00 18.94
N ARG A 500 -6.94 -9.33 19.95
CA ARG A 500 -7.70 -10.59 19.98
C ARG A 500 -9.07 -10.37 19.36
N TYR A 501 -9.55 -11.36 18.60
CA TYR A 501 -10.90 -11.38 18.03
C TYR A 501 -11.57 -12.72 18.30
N VAL A 502 -12.86 -12.67 18.63
CA VAL A 502 -13.74 -13.85 18.67
C VAL A 502 -15.14 -13.48 18.15
N LEU A 503 -15.76 -14.38 17.40
CA LEU A 503 -17.12 -14.29 16.87
C LEU A 503 -17.93 -15.50 17.34
N THR A 504 -19.10 -15.24 17.91
CA THR A 504 -20.05 -16.23 18.39
C THR A 504 -21.42 -16.00 17.74
N GLU A 505 -22.41 -16.82 18.08
CA GLU A 505 -23.78 -16.66 17.56
C GLU A 505 -24.47 -15.38 18.07
N THR A 506 -24.10 -14.94 19.28
CA THR A 506 -24.74 -13.83 20.01
C THR A 506 -23.99 -12.50 19.88
N GLY A 507 -22.77 -12.50 19.32
CA GLY A 507 -22.01 -11.28 19.11
C GLY A 507 -20.55 -11.55 18.74
N MET A 508 -19.75 -10.50 18.74
CA MET A 508 -18.30 -10.57 18.56
C MET A 508 -17.57 -9.69 19.56
N ARG A 509 -16.31 -10.02 19.81
CA ARG A 509 -15.46 -9.27 20.72
C ARG A 509 -14.07 -9.02 20.16
N TYR A 510 -13.58 -7.82 20.40
CA TYR A 510 -12.21 -7.41 20.16
C TYR A 510 -11.56 -6.97 21.47
N HIS A 511 -10.35 -7.47 21.76
CA HIS A 511 -9.51 -6.93 22.83
C HIS A 511 -8.25 -6.33 22.20
N LEU A 512 -8.15 -5.00 22.25
CA LEU A 512 -7.09 -4.24 21.60
C LEU A 512 -6.15 -3.65 22.66
N ARG A 513 -4.90 -4.11 22.70
CA ARG A 513 -3.81 -3.49 23.48
C ARG A 513 -2.97 -2.64 22.55
N SER A 514 -2.75 -1.39 22.91
CA SER A 514 -2.07 -0.43 22.02
C SER A 514 -1.54 0.78 22.79
N PRO A 515 -0.61 1.55 22.20
CA PRO A 515 -0.18 2.84 22.75
C PRO A 515 -1.18 3.98 22.52
N ALA A 516 -2.33 3.70 21.88
CA ALA A 516 -3.27 4.73 21.48
C ALA A 516 -3.81 5.52 22.68
N HIS A 517 -3.97 6.83 22.50
CA HIS A 517 -4.80 7.65 23.37
C HIS A 517 -6.18 7.88 22.76
N LEU A 518 -6.36 7.60 21.46
CA LEU A 518 -7.63 7.66 20.77
C LEU A 518 -7.77 6.51 19.78
N VAL A 519 -8.85 5.76 19.88
CA VAL A 519 -9.25 4.71 18.93
C VAL A 519 -10.57 5.12 18.28
N LYS A 520 -10.55 5.26 16.96
CA LYS A 520 -11.73 5.49 16.12
C LYS A 520 -12.16 4.17 15.53
N ALA A 521 -13.12 3.51 16.17
CA ALA A 521 -13.58 2.19 15.75
C ALA A 521 -14.67 2.31 14.67
N HIS A 522 -14.55 1.50 13.62
CA HIS A 522 -15.49 1.35 12.50
C HIS A 522 -15.60 -0.15 12.19
N ILE A 523 -16.32 -0.88 13.03
CA ILE A 523 -16.24 -2.35 13.09
C ILE A 523 -17.32 -2.96 12.20
N LEU A 524 -16.91 -3.81 11.24
CA LEU A 524 -17.84 -4.49 10.32
C LEU A 524 -18.74 -5.47 11.08
N LEU A 525 -20.05 -5.43 10.82
CA LEU A 525 -21.00 -6.43 11.31
C LEU A 525 -21.06 -7.64 10.37
N PRO A 526 -21.25 -8.87 10.90
CA PRO A 526 -21.55 -10.02 10.07
C PRO A 526 -22.81 -9.79 9.23
N LYS A 527 -22.81 -10.30 8.01
CA LYS A 527 -23.92 -10.16 7.06
C LYS A 527 -25.25 -10.63 7.68
N GLY A 528 -26.27 -9.78 7.58
CA GLY A 528 -27.60 -10.06 8.12
C GLY A 528 -27.75 -9.92 9.64
N LYS A 529 -26.68 -9.55 10.37
CA LYS A 529 -26.76 -9.23 11.81
C LYS A 529 -26.97 -7.73 12.01
N ALA A 530 -27.65 -7.36 13.10
CA ALA A 530 -27.84 -5.98 13.52
C ALA A 530 -27.29 -5.81 14.94
N CYS A 531 -26.57 -4.73 15.20
CA CYS A 531 -26.04 -4.45 16.53
C CYS A 531 -27.15 -4.04 17.50
N THR A 532 -27.33 -4.80 18.58
CA THR A 532 -28.31 -4.51 19.65
C THR A 532 -27.68 -3.75 20.81
N ALA A 533 -26.39 -3.95 21.08
CA ALA A 533 -25.64 -3.22 22.09
C ALA A 533 -24.13 -3.27 21.82
N VAL A 534 -23.44 -2.21 22.23
CA VAL A 534 -21.98 -2.14 22.31
C VAL A 534 -21.59 -1.98 23.77
N LEU A 535 -20.67 -2.82 24.25
CA LEU A 535 -20.02 -2.67 25.54
C LEU A 535 -18.55 -2.31 25.32
N ILE A 536 -18.11 -1.21 25.94
CA ILE A 536 -16.70 -0.82 26.00
C ILE A 536 -16.21 -1.11 27.41
N ASP A 537 -15.22 -1.99 27.54
CA ASP A 537 -14.72 -2.47 28.82
C ASP A 537 -15.83 -3.01 29.76
N GLY A 538 -16.88 -3.60 29.18
CA GLY A 538 -18.06 -4.13 29.88
C GLY A 538 -19.15 -3.09 30.17
N SER A 539 -18.92 -1.81 29.86
CA SER A 539 -19.90 -0.73 30.05
C SER A 539 -20.67 -0.45 28.78
N LYS A 540 -22.01 -0.44 28.86
CA LYS A 540 -22.87 -0.12 27.72
C LYS A 540 -22.58 1.29 27.20
N THR A 541 -22.24 1.38 25.93
CA THR A 541 -21.76 2.61 25.28
C THR A 541 -22.63 2.94 24.08
N ALA A 542 -22.90 4.23 23.88
CA ALA A 542 -23.61 4.70 22.71
C ALA A 542 -22.75 4.48 21.45
N PHE A 543 -23.38 4.09 20.35
CA PHE A 543 -22.71 3.83 19.09
C PHE A 543 -23.55 4.37 17.94
N LYS A 544 -22.93 4.49 16.77
CA LYS A 544 -23.64 4.78 15.51
C LYS A 544 -23.56 3.57 14.61
N THR A 545 -24.66 3.30 13.91
CA THR A 545 -24.65 2.34 12.79
C THR A 545 -24.38 3.10 11.51
N VAL A 546 -23.31 2.73 10.80
CA VAL A 546 -22.93 3.33 9.51
C VAL A 546 -23.10 2.28 8.42
N ARG A 547 -23.57 2.72 7.25
CA ARG A 547 -23.71 1.85 6.08
C ARG A 547 -22.75 2.32 5.00
N VAL A 548 -21.93 1.39 4.50
CA VAL A 548 -21.05 1.58 3.35
C VAL A 548 -21.54 0.62 2.27
N ALA A 549 -22.29 1.15 1.30
CA ALA A 549 -23.07 0.35 0.36
C ALA A 549 -23.97 -0.67 1.08
N ASP A 550 -23.72 -1.96 0.93
CA ASP A 550 -24.51 -3.02 1.58
C ASP A 550 -23.95 -3.46 2.95
N SER A 551 -22.73 -3.05 3.27
CA SER A 551 -22.05 -3.40 4.52
C SER A 551 -22.45 -2.46 5.65
N VAL A 552 -22.63 -3.04 6.84
CA VAL A 552 -23.06 -2.32 8.04
C VAL A 552 -21.95 -2.35 9.08
N TYR A 553 -21.67 -1.20 9.66
CA TYR A 553 -20.61 -0.96 10.61
C TYR A 553 -21.13 -0.36 11.90
N VAL A 554 -20.38 -0.58 12.96
CA VAL A 554 -20.56 0.07 14.26
C VAL A 554 -19.42 1.05 14.49
N ASP A 555 -19.78 2.31 14.70
CA ASP A 555 -18.87 3.40 14.97
C ASP A 555 -18.90 3.80 16.44
N VAL A 556 -17.73 3.85 17.06
CA VAL A 556 -17.50 4.34 18.42
C VAL A 556 -16.09 4.92 18.54
N GLU A 557 -15.96 6.03 19.25
CA GLU A 557 -14.65 6.59 19.61
C GLU A 557 -14.36 6.32 21.08
N VAL A 558 -13.14 5.89 21.39
CA VAL A 558 -12.73 5.51 22.74
C VAL A 558 -11.36 6.09 23.06
N THR A 559 -11.18 6.55 24.29
CA THR A 559 -9.89 6.91 24.89
C THR A 559 -9.42 5.75 25.77
N PRO A 560 -8.64 4.78 25.24
CA PRO A 560 -8.24 3.60 26.00
C PRO A 560 -7.19 3.94 27.07
N ARG A 561 -7.01 3.03 28.03
CA ARG A 561 -5.92 3.08 29.03
C ARG A 561 -4.99 1.89 28.85
N GLY A 562 -4.23 1.90 27.76
CA GLY A 562 -3.32 0.82 27.35
C GLY A 562 -4.01 -0.40 26.72
N ALA A 563 -5.29 -0.63 27.03
CA ALA A 563 -6.14 -1.60 26.37
C ALA A 563 -7.59 -1.10 26.28
N VAL A 564 -8.37 -1.70 25.38
CA VAL A 564 -9.82 -1.54 25.29
C VAL A 564 -10.46 -2.84 24.79
N ASP A 565 -11.57 -3.24 25.43
CA ASP A 565 -12.46 -4.29 24.97
C ASP A 565 -13.67 -3.70 24.24
N PHE A 566 -13.94 -4.17 23.02
CA PHE A 566 -15.16 -3.94 22.28
C PHE A 566 -15.99 -5.22 22.26
N GLU A 567 -17.16 -5.24 22.90
CA GLU A 567 -18.14 -6.32 22.75
C GLU A 567 -19.34 -5.81 21.96
N ILE A 568 -19.62 -6.43 20.81
CA ILE A 568 -20.71 -6.06 19.91
C ILE A 568 -21.74 -7.20 19.93
N LEU A 569 -22.94 -6.92 20.44
CA LEU A 569 -24.01 -7.90 20.61
C LEU A 569 -25.02 -7.82 19.44
N PHE A 570 -25.58 -8.97 19.04
CA PHE A 570 -26.55 -9.10 17.93
C PHE A 570 -27.89 -9.68 18.36
#